data_AF-D6WK51-F1
#
_entry.id   AF-D6WK51-F1
#
_cell.length_a   1.000
_cell.length_b   1.000
_cell.length_c   1.000
_cell.angle_alpha   90.00
_cell.angle_beta   90.00
_cell.angle_gamma   90.00
#
_symmetry.space_group_name_H-M   'P 1'
#
loop_
_entity.id
_entity.type
_entity.pdbx_description
1 polymer ?
#
loop_
_entity_poly.entity_id
_entity_poly.type
_entity_poly.pdbx_seq_one_letter_code
_entity_poly.pdbx_strand_id
1 'polypeptide(L)'
;MSVKVITTKQPSYLEALLQENCNLKLVYHDKKAESAHVIASGDESNIPDVSELDLTGHPLQVDLGGDDVIENGISEKPANWSSQEASQFPLTFSEGRTFINKQLRLGSPNESIYCICDGSDEEKTVGLGVVVAPHKNIRTLVRILPCCEENSEQTSLEHLQNEFLKLLGDYNADVKICIKKTYNLFGYNLKNCHALQNAECNGNITLDVLTVEKSKFYKSNHVSKMNFQVIIGHNNSRIRRLFEELCLVQSYIAVIQNNQQLNANTIINCEDGMDYSDITSKIVDLLRVQEIYSERPSFNKLDLENLRETSIFDKLWDILKHCKSVGDLHDCFQLFFEELEVVEARVGILEGCNDSTVAELVKGILDDRVVVTTLSLPQCLEFLIDLGLVKLKNDYLAIITSFPQIARDGLLKMWSDFKGEDCVNIIPKRKSRVTINSKSVISDMTSSKLKLFFLDSLHKVSELMLLYRDNLPVSDENFDAFCRAVCDKFIDRFERVIVWIDLKQLRLCQVSGVPSIGERQFLQNNSPSAFAVKMNSVVNREEITAVYHFSDFLILPPCVYDNYEVSCEKDSGKMLYVTQLLSYNDCC
;
A
#
# COMPACT_ATOMS: atom_id res chain seq x y z
N MET A 1 28.09 -18.40 -19.79
CA MET A 1 27.50 -17.59 -18.69
C MET A 1 27.38 -18.47 -17.45
N SER A 2 27.48 -17.90 -16.25
CA SER A 2 27.33 -18.68 -15.00
C SER A 2 25.85 -18.89 -14.69
N VAL A 3 25.44 -20.16 -14.64
CA VAL A 3 24.09 -20.55 -14.22
C VAL A 3 23.97 -20.35 -12.71
N LYS A 4 22.96 -19.59 -12.29
CA LYS A 4 22.58 -19.41 -10.89
C LYS A 4 21.37 -20.26 -10.54
N VAL A 5 21.39 -20.78 -9.31
CA VAL A 5 20.30 -21.54 -8.73
C VAL A 5 19.96 -20.91 -7.39
N ILE A 6 18.73 -20.44 -7.23
CA ILE A 6 18.24 -19.90 -5.95
C ILE A 6 17.01 -20.67 -5.50
N THR A 7 16.91 -20.96 -4.21
CA THR A 7 15.64 -21.37 -3.59
C THR A 7 14.89 -20.10 -3.22
N THR A 8 13.73 -19.88 -3.84
CA THR A 8 12.94 -18.66 -3.67
C THR A 8 11.46 -18.99 -3.57
N LYS A 9 10.68 -18.03 -3.06
CA LYS A 9 9.25 -17.99 -3.36
C LYS A 9 9.07 -17.83 -4.86
N GLN A 10 7.99 -18.41 -5.35
CA GLN A 10 7.60 -18.34 -6.74
C GLN A 10 7.56 -16.90 -7.28
N PRO A 11 8.19 -16.63 -8.44
CA PRO A 11 8.09 -15.35 -9.12
C PRO A 11 6.65 -14.97 -9.51
N SER A 12 6.35 -13.68 -9.59
CA SER A 12 5.04 -13.09 -9.90
C SER A 12 4.43 -13.67 -11.19
N TYR A 13 5.26 -13.84 -12.23
CA TYR A 13 4.84 -14.38 -13.52
C TYR A 13 4.51 -15.88 -13.49
N LEU A 14 5.16 -16.65 -12.60
CA LEU A 14 4.79 -18.05 -12.37
C LEU A 14 3.57 -18.16 -11.45
N GLU A 15 3.42 -17.28 -10.45
CA GLU A 15 2.26 -17.25 -9.54
C GLU A 15 0.97 -17.06 -10.34
N ALA A 16 1.00 -16.19 -11.36
CA ALA A 16 -0.11 -15.96 -12.29
C ALA A 16 -0.57 -17.26 -13.01
N LEU A 17 0.35 -18.20 -13.24
CA LEU A 17 0.10 -19.42 -14.03
C LEU A 17 -0.21 -20.65 -13.16
N LEU A 18 0.58 -20.91 -12.13
CA LEU A 18 0.52 -22.17 -11.37
C LEU A 18 -0.52 -22.17 -10.26
N GLN A 19 -1.02 -21.00 -9.82
CA GLN A 19 -2.09 -20.84 -8.83
C GLN A 19 -1.86 -21.57 -7.48
N GLU A 20 -0.65 -22.07 -7.21
CA GLU A 20 -0.25 -22.77 -5.98
C GLU A 20 1.01 -22.12 -5.40
N ASN A 21 0.99 -21.72 -4.13
CA ASN A 21 2.16 -21.11 -3.48
C ASN A 21 3.15 -22.20 -3.05
N CYS A 22 4.25 -22.35 -3.79
CA CYS A 22 5.33 -23.26 -3.43
C CYS A 22 6.71 -22.56 -3.45
N ASN A 23 7.62 -23.04 -2.61
CA ASN A 23 9.04 -22.68 -2.73
C ASN A 23 9.64 -23.54 -3.86
N LEU A 24 10.46 -22.92 -4.71
CA LEU A 24 11.07 -23.59 -5.85
C LEU A 24 12.54 -23.18 -6.00
N LYS A 25 13.32 -24.05 -6.65
CA LYS A 25 14.65 -23.76 -7.18
C LYS A 25 14.51 -23.12 -8.54
N LEU A 26 14.76 -21.82 -8.63
CA LEU A 26 14.76 -21.08 -9.87
C LEU A 26 16.17 -21.10 -10.48
N VAL A 27 16.25 -21.38 -11.78
CA VAL A 27 17.51 -21.53 -12.53
C VAL A 27 17.51 -20.53 -13.68
N TYR A 28 18.53 -19.66 -13.72
CA TYR A 28 18.69 -18.58 -14.70
C TYR A 28 20.16 -18.13 -14.82
N HIS A 29 20.50 -17.27 -15.79
CA HIS A 29 21.83 -16.65 -15.92
C HIS A 29 21.92 -15.35 -15.12
N ASP A 30 23.04 -15.11 -14.43
CA ASP A 30 23.27 -13.91 -13.62
C ASP A 30 23.58 -12.63 -14.42
N LYS A 31 23.87 -12.75 -15.72
CA LYS A 31 24.25 -11.63 -16.58
C LYS A 31 23.62 -11.78 -17.96
N LYS A 32 23.24 -10.64 -18.55
CA LYS A 32 22.80 -10.56 -19.95
C LYS A 32 23.92 -11.09 -20.85
N ALA A 33 23.56 -11.92 -21.83
CA ALA A 33 24.48 -12.29 -22.89
C ALA A 33 24.96 -11.03 -23.61
N GLU A 34 26.27 -10.85 -23.76
CA GLU A 34 26.81 -9.86 -24.69
C GLU A 34 26.39 -10.30 -26.10
N SER A 35 25.42 -9.62 -26.69
CA SER A 35 24.99 -9.90 -28.06
C SER A 35 26.14 -9.56 -29.00
N ALA A 36 26.72 -10.57 -29.64
CA ALA A 36 27.59 -10.38 -30.79
C ALA A 36 26.79 -9.67 -31.89
N HIS A 37 27.06 -8.39 -32.09
CA HIS A 37 26.55 -7.66 -33.25
C HIS A 37 27.07 -8.33 -34.52
N VAL A 38 26.17 -8.97 -35.26
CA VAL A 38 26.34 -9.20 -36.69
C VAL A 38 26.22 -7.81 -37.35
N ILE A 39 27.36 -7.17 -37.57
CA ILE A 39 27.47 -6.06 -38.52
C ILE A 39 27.36 -6.69 -39.90
N ALA A 40 26.19 -6.59 -40.52
CA ALA A 40 26.04 -6.84 -41.94
C ALA A 40 26.31 -5.54 -42.69
N SER A 41 27.52 -5.48 -43.28
CA SER A 41 27.88 -4.84 -44.55
C SER A 41 27.43 -3.39 -44.80
N GLY A 42 28.37 -2.47 -44.60
CA GLY A 42 28.54 -1.25 -45.38
C GLY A 42 30.04 -1.05 -45.61
N ASP A 43 30.46 -0.97 -46.87
CA ASP A 43 31.84 -1.03 -47.37
C ASP A 43 32.85 -0.14 -46.62
N GLU A 44 33.95 -0.74 -46.18
CA GLU A 44 35.20 -0.03 -45.93
C GLU A 44 36.04 0.01 -47.22
N SER A 45 36.26 1.20 -47.77
CA SER A 45 37.62 1.71 -48.07
C SER A 45 37.57 2.98 -48.93
N ASN A 46 37.83 4.12 -48.28
CA ASN A 46 38.80 5.14 -48.69
C ASN A 46 38.52 6.46 -47.96
N ILE A 47 39.12 6.64 -46.79
CA ILE A 47 39.41 7.98 -46.27
C ILE A 47 40.88 7.99 -45.87
N PRO A 48 41.70 8.89 -46.44
CA PRO A 48 43.14 8.92 -46.22
C PRO A 48 43.47 9.51 -44.86
N ASP A 49 44.67 9.14 -44.43
CA ASP A 49 45.42 9.66 -43.29
C ASP A 49 45.36 11.20 -43.21
N VAL A 50 44.74 11.72 -42.14
CA VAL A 50 44.83 13.14 -41.73
C VAL A 50 45.15 13.15 -40.24
N SER A 51 46.43 12.92 -39.96
CA SER A 51 47.11 13.71 -38.94
C SER A 51 46.88 15.20 -39.26
N GLU A 52 46.61 15.99 -38.22
CA GLU A 52 46.24 17.43 -38.26
C GLU A 52 44.73 17.73 -38.37
N LEU A 53 44.02 17.53 -37.26
CA LEU A 53 42.93 18.43 -36.86
C LEU A 53 42.79 18.35 -35.33
N ASP A 54 43.42 19.32 -34.68
CA ASP A 54 43.26 19.62 -33.27
C ASP A 54 41.83 20.11 -33.02
N LEU A 55 40.97 19.22 -32.52
CA LEU A 55 39.68 19.54 -31.95
C LEU A 55 39.67 19.09 -30.49
N THR A 56 40.51 19.71 -29.65
CA THR A 56 40.30 19.71 -28.20
C THR A 56 39.03 20.48 -27.85
N GLY A 57 37.88 19.87 -28.11
CA GLY A 57 36.68 20.10 -27.30
C GLY A 57 36.78 19.14 -26.12
N HIS A 58 37.28 19.62 -24.97
CA HIS A 58 37.13 18.87 -23.73
C HIS A 58 35.64 18.51 -23.58
N PRO A 59 35.27 17.23 -23.36
CA PRO A 59 33.89 16.92 -23.03
C PRO A 59 33.56 17.73 -21.77
N LEU A 60 32.55 18.59 -21.85
CA LEU A 60 32.07 19.36 -20.71
C LEU A 60 31.87 18.38 -19.54
N GLN A 61 32.66 18.56 -18.47
CA GLN A 61 32.31 18.00 -17.18
C GLN A 61 31.02 18.70 -16.77
N VAL A 62 29.89 18.05 -17.03
CA VAL A 62 28.62 18.45 -16.46
C VAL A 62 28.73 18.15 -14.98
N ASP A 63 28.89 19.21 -14.20
CA ASP A 63 28.89 19.13 -12.75
C ASP A 63 27.44 18.84 -12.31
N LEU A 64 27.12 17.55 -12.13
CA LEU A 64 25.83 17.09 -11.58
C LEU A 64 25.73 17.35 -10.06
N GLY A 65 26.42 18.38 -9.56
CA GLY A 65 26.45 18.81 -8.17
C GLY A 65 25.52 19.98 -7.85
N GLY A 66 24.71 20.43 -8.80
CA GLY A 66 23.63 21.40 -8.56
C GLY A 66 22.32 20.68 -8.22
N ASP A 67 21.54 21.26 -7.30
CA ASP A 67 20.20 20.85 -6.85
C ASP A 67 19.12 20.87 -7.96
N ASP A 68 19.49 20.61 -9.21
CA ASP A 68 18.57 20.16 -10.23
C ASP A 68 18.36 18.66 -10.02
N VAL A 69 17.57 18.33 -8.98
CA VAL A 69 16.85 17.07 -8.95
C VAL A 69 16.14 17.01 -10.29
N ILE A 70 16.64 16.18 -11.20
CA ILE A 70 15.85 15.70 -12.32
C ILE A 70 14.68 15.00 -11.63
N GLU A 71 13.61 15.76 -11.35
CA GLU A 71 12.29 15.22 -11.14
C GLU A 71 11.99 14.51 -12.44
N ASN A 72 12.40 13.24 -12.51
CA ASN A 72 11.80 12.27 -13.37
C ASN A 72 10.36 12.15 -12.87
N GLY A 73 9.52 13.14 -13.20
CA GLY A 73 8.06 13.12 -13.10
C GLY A 73 7.46 12.13 -14.10
N ILE A 74 8.19 11.06 -14.40
CA ILE A 74 7.67 9.89 -15.07
C ILE A 74 6.94 9.15 -13.97
N SER A 75 5.62 9.33 -13.95
CA SER A 75 4.72 8.40 -13.30
C SER A 75 5.18 6.96 -13.60
N GLU A 76 5.61 6.25 -12.56
CA GLU A 76 5.96 4.85 -12.68
C GLU A 76 4.69 4.02 -12.58
N LYS A 77 4.13 3.62 -13.72
CA LYS A 77 3.26 2.45 -13.74
C LYS A 77 4.12 1.24 -13.36
N PRO A 78 3.84 0.59 -12.21
CA PRO A 78 4.67 -0.48 -11.72
C PRO A 78 4.60 -1.65 -12.68
N ALA A 79 5.77 -2.26 -12.90
CA ALA A 79 5.84 -3.52 -13.58
C ALA A 79 5.11 -4.61 -12.77
N ASN A 80 4.58 -5.62 -13.46
CA ASN A 80 3.97 -6.77 -12.78
C ASN A 80 5.00 -7.72 -12.13
N TRP A 81 6.27 -7.35 -12.17
CA TRP A 81 7.40 -8.10 -11.63
C TRP A 81 8.27 -7.24 -10.72
N SER A 82 9.02 -7.88 -9.83
CA SER A 82 9.98 -7.22 -8.93
C SER A 82 11.31 -6.88 -9.63
N SER A 83 12.15 -6.02 -9.04
CA SER A 83 13.49 -5.74 -9.60
C SER A 83 14.37 -6.99 -9.62
N GLN A 84 14.16 -7.92 -8.68
CA GLN A 84 14.87 -9.20 -8.67
C GLN A 84 14.49 -10.02 -9.89
N GLU A 85 13.21 -10.02 -10.26
CA GLU A 85 12.70 -10.69 -11.46
C GLU A 85 13.22 -10.05 -12.75
N ALA A 86 13.34 -8.72 -12.77
CA ALA A 86 13.95 -7.99 -13.90
C ALA A 86 15.46 -8.28 -14.12
N SER A 87 16.09 -9.01 -13.19
CA SER A 87 17.50 -9.43 -13.28
C SER A 87 17.68 -10.92 -13.63
N GLN A 88 16.60 -11.61 -13.97
CA GLN A 88 16.61 -13.04 -14.29
C GLN A 88 16.78 -13.24 -15.80
N PHE A 89 17.98 -13.59 -16.25
CA PHE A 89 18.26 -13.80 -17.67
C PHE A 89 18.03 -15.28 -18.08
N PRO A 90 17.40 -15.54 -19.23
CA PRO A 90 16.99 -16.88 -19.63
C PRO A 90 18.18 -17.76 -20.04
N LEU A 91 18.06 -19.07 -19.82
CA LEU A 91 18.92 -20.07 -20.44
C LEU A 91 18.43 -20.42 -21.85
N THR A 92 19.28 -21.03 -22.66
CA THR A 92 18.78 -21.72 -23.86
C THR A 92 17.94 -22.94 -23.46
N PHE A 93 16.98 -23.33 -24.30
CA PHE A 93 16.14 -24.52 -24.05
C PHE A 93 16.98 -25.80 -23.79
N SER A 94 18.06 -25.97 -24.54
CA SER A 94 18.98 -27.12 -24.41
C SER A 94 19.71 -27.14 -23.07
N GLU A 95 20.16 -25.98 -22.59
CA GLU A 95 20.81 -25.84 -21.29
C GLU A 95 19.84 -26.17 -20.14
N GLY A 96 18.63 -25.61 -20.17
CA GLY A 96 17.60 -25.86 -19.16
C GLY A 96 17.22 -27.34 -19.08
N ARG A 97 17.00 -27.99 -20.24
CA ARG A 97 16.70 -29.43 -20.31
C ARG A 97 17.86 -30.28 -19.78
N THR A 98 19.10 -29.94 -20.14
CA THR A 98 20.30 -30.64 -19.66
C THR A 98 20.44 -30.51 -18.15
N PHE A 99 20.16 -29.33 -17.60
CA PHE A 99 20.18 -29.08 -16.16
C PHE A 99 19.16 -29.95 -15.42
N ILE A 100 17.89 -29.93 -15.84
CA ILE A 100 16.81 -30.71 -15.21
C ILE A 100 17.14 -32.21 -15.25
N ASN A 101 17.56 -32.73 -16.40
CA ASN A 101 17.91 -34.14 -16.55
C ASN A 101 19.08 -34.54 -15.64
N LYS A 102 20.07 -33.66 -15.49
CA LYS A 102 21.20 -33.90 -14.57
C LYS A 102 20.72 -33.96 -13.12
N GLN A 103 19.84 -33.05 -12.71
CA GLN A 103 19.29 -33.04 -11.35
C GLN A 103 18.45 -34.29 -11.07
N LEU A 104 17.58 -34.69 -12.00
CA LEU A 104 16.78 -35.91 -11.86
C LEU A 104 17.63 -37.19 -11.75
N ARG A 105 18.80 -37.24 -12.42
CA ARG A 105 19.75 -38.36 -12.32
C ARG A 105 20.50 -38.41 -10.99
N LEU A 106 20.66 -37.28 -10.30
CA LEU A 106 21.41 -37.20 -9.05
C LEU A 106 20.57 -37.61 -7.82
N GLY A 107 19.30 -37.96 -8.00
CA GLY A 107 18.38 -38.39 -6.94
C GLY A 107 17.17 -37.45 -6.83
N SER A 108 16.05 -37.95 -6.25
CA SER A 108 14.78 -37.21 -6.16
C SER A 108 15.00 -35.83 -5.54
N PRO A 109 14.80 -34.72 -6.28
CA PRO A 109 14.86 -33.41 -5.67
C PRO A 109 13.68 -33.30 -4.70
N ASN A 110 13.95 -33.08 -3.41
CA ASN A 110 12.89 -32.76 -2.44
C ASN A 110 12.25 -31.37 -2.69
N GLU A 111 12.61 -30.70 -3.78
CA GLU A 111 12.26 -29.32 -4.10
C GLU A 111 11.91 -29.20 -5.59
N SER A 112 10.85 -28.46 -5.92
CA SER A 112 10.48 -28.15 -7.30
C SER A 112 11.56 -27.34 -8.00
N ILE A 113 11.91 -27.67 -9.24
CA ILE A 113 12.93 -26.98 -10.04
C ILE A 113 12.24 -26.32 -11.23
N TYR A 114 12.54 -25.04 -11.48
CA TYR A 114 12.09 -24.30 -12.66
C TYR A 114 13.28 -23.61 -13.34
N CYS A 115 13.48 -23.88 -14.62
CA CYS A 115 14.45 -23.19 -15.47
C CYS A 115 13.74 -22.15 -16.32
N ILE A 116 14.27 -20.93 -16.37
CA ILE A 116 13.81 -19.86 -17.25
C ILE A 116 14.48 -20.05 -18.61
N CYS A 117 13.71 -20.06 -19.69
CA CYS A 117 14.21 -20.29 -21.05
C CYS A 117 13.94 -19.08 -21.96
N ASP A 118 14.71 -18.97 -23.04
CA ASP A 118 14.73 -17.81 -23.94
C ASP A 118 13.66 -17.83 -25.04
N GLY A 119 12.88 -18.91 -25.14
CA GLY A 119 11.88 -19.08 -26.19
C GLY A 119 12.46 -19.14 -27.61
N SER A 120 13.74 -19.50 -27.75
CA SER A 120 14.41 -19.64 -29.04
C SER A 120 13.98 -20.89 -29.83
N ASP A 121 13.31 -21.84 -29.17
CA ASP A 121 12.75 -23.04 -29.79
C ASP A 121 11.48 -22.74 -30.60
N GLU A 122 11.10 -23.67 -31.48
CA GLU A 122 9.92 -23.54 -32.36
C GLU A 122 8.62 -23.33 -31.57
N GLU A 123 8.53 -23.90 -30.36
CA GLU A 123 7.36 -23.84 -29.48
C GLU A 123 7.38 -22.62 -28.53
N LYS A 124 8.39 -21.73 -28.66
CA LYS A 124 8.56 -20.52 -27.83
C LYS A 124 8.50 -20.80 -26.32
N THR A 125 9.26 -21.81 -25.89
CA THR A 125 9.29 -22.26 -24.49
C THR A 125 10.11 -21.31 -23.61
N VAL A 126 9.45 -20.68 -22.64
CA VAL A 126 10.05 -19.74 -21.69
C VAL A 126 10.22 -20.31 -20.27
N GLY A 127 9.69 -21.51 -20.01
CA GLY A 127 9.84 -22.16 -18.71
C GLY A 127 9.80 -23.68 -18.78
N LEU A 128 10.73 -24.32 -18.05
CA LEU A 128 10.79 -25.76 -17.87
C LEU A 128 10.74 -26.09 -16.37
N GLY A 129 9.70 -26.79 -15.93
CA GLY A 129 9.48 -27.13 -14.53
C GLY A 129 9.46 -28.62 -14.28
N VAL A 130 9.98 -29.04 -13.13
CA VAL A 130 9.70 -30.36 -12.55
C VAL A 130 9.36 -30.19 -11.07
N VAL A 131 8.17 -30.63 -10.68
CA VAL A 131 7.72 -30.72 -9.29
C VAL A 131 7.80 -32.19 -8.89
N VAL A 132 8.61 -32.48 -7.88
CA VAL A 132 8.75 -33.83 -7.33
C VAL A 132 8.16 -33.83 -5.93
N ALA A 133 7.02 -34.48 -5.77
CA ALA A 133 6.36 -34.71 -4.49
C ALA A 133 6.40 -36.20 -4.15
N PRO A 134 6.27 -36.59 -2.87
CA PRO A 134 6.14 -38.00 -2.51
C PRO A 134 4.92 -38.57 -3.25
N HIS A 135 5.17 -39.42 -4.25
CA HIS A 135 4.20 -40.07 -5.15
C HIS A 135 3.65 -39.25 -6.34
N LYS A 136 4.22 -38.09 -6.68
CA LYS A 136 3.86 -37.35 -7.91
C LYS A 136 5.08 -36.72 -8.57
N ASN A 137 5.27 -37.02 -9.85
CA ASN A 137 6.23 -36.32 -10.70
C ASN A 137 5.45 -35.49 -11.71
N ILE A 138 5.51 -34.17 -11.55
CA ILE A 138 4.81 -33.24 -12.44
C ILE A 138 5.84 -32.54 -13.31
N ARG A 139 5.76 -32.76 -14.62
CA ARG A 139 6.57 -32.05 -15.62
C ARG A 139 5.77 -30.86 -16.13
N THR A 140 6.35 -29.67 -16.13
CA THR A 140 5.68 -28.44 -16.54
C THR A 140 6.43 -27.74 -17.66
N LEU A 141 5.70 -27.22 -18.63
CA LEU A 141 6.18 -26.41 -19.74
C LEU A 141 5.43 -25.08 -19.75
N VAL A 142 6.13 -23.97 -19.96
CA VAL A 142 5.53 -22.65 -20.15
C VAL A 142 5.91 -22.12 -21.52
N ARG A 143 4.92 -21.74 -22.32
CA ARG A 143 5.07 -21.32 -23.72
C ARG A 143 4.39 -19.98 -23.96
N ILE A 144 4.95 -19.20 -24.87
CA ILE A 144 4.33 -17.97 -25.38
C ILE A 144 3.56 -18.31 -26.64
N LEU A 145 2.27 -17.97 -26.65
CA LEU A 145 1.44 -18.09 -27.84
C LEU A 145 1.33 -16.73 -28.55
N PRO A 146 0.98 -16.69 -29.85
CA PRO A 146 0.71 -15.44 -30.55
C PRO A 146 -0.32 -14.58 -29.82
N CYS A 147 -0.15 -13.26 -29.90
CA CYS A 147 -1.12 -12.33 -29.31
C CYS A 147 -2.45 -12.45 -30.05
N CYS A 148 -3.55 -12.31 -29.32
CA CYS A 148 -4.91 -12.45 -29.88
C CYS A 148 -5.82 -11.32 -29.42
N GLU A 149 -6.88 -11.05 -30.18
CA GLU A 149 -7.91 -10.09 -29.77
C GLU A 149 -8.84 -10.71 -28.73
N GLU A 150 -9.33 -9.91 -27.78
CA GLU A 150 -10.20 -10.37 -26.69
C GLU A 150 -11.44 -11.14 -27.16
N ASN A 151 -12.03 -10.74 -28.29
CA ASN A 151 -13.23 -11.35 -28.86
C ASN A 151 -12.96 -12.32 -30.02
N SER A 152 -11.71 -12.76 -30.19
CA SER A 152 -11.34 -13.71 -31.24
C SER A 152 -11.82 -15.13 -30.93
N GLU A 153 -11.92 -15.98 -31.96
CA GLU A 153 -12.21 -17.41 -31.77
C GLU A 153 -11.18 -18.10 -30.86
N GLN A 154 -9.94 -17.61 -30.85
CA GLN A 154 -8.83 -18.15 -30.06
C GLN A 154 -9.03 -18.02 -28.55
N THR A 155 -9.82 -17.04 -28.09
CA THR A 155 -10.15 -16.85 -26.67
C THR A 155 -11.40 -17.62 -26.26
N SER A 156 -12.13 -18.22 -27.21
CA SER A 156 -13.37 -18.94 -26.95
C SER A 156 -13.12 -20.24 -26.16
N LEU A 157 -14.01 -20.54 -25.21
CA LEU A 157 -13.89 -21.74 -24.39
C LEU A 157 -13.95 -23.02 -25.24
N GLU A 158 -14.78 -23.02 -26.29
CA GLU A 158 -14.91 -24.14 -27.23
C GLU A 158 -13.60 -24.41 -27.97
N HIS A 159 -12.94 -23.37 -28.47
CA HIS A 159 -11.64 -23.50 -29.13
C HIS A 159 -10.58 -24.05 -28.17
N LEU A 160 -10.46 -23.47 -26.97
CA LEU A 160 -9.50 -23.92 -25.96
C LEU A 160 -9.75 -25.36 -25.51
N GLN A 161 -11.01 -25.76 -25.40
CA GLN A 161 -11.37 -27.13 -25.05
C GLN A 161 -11.02 -28.10 -26.18
N ASN A 162 -11.26 -27.72 -27.44
CA ASN A 162 -10.87 -28.53 -28.59
C ASN A 162 -9.34 -28.69 -28.69
N GLU A 163 -8.57 -27.63 -28.46
CA GLU A 163 -7.10 -27.71 -28.39
C GLU A 163 -6.65 -28.61 -27.24
N PHE A 164 -7.29 -28.53 -26.07
CA PHE A 164 -6.99 -29.42 -24.96
C PHE A 164 -7.33 -30.89 -25.25
N LEU A 165 -8.47 -31.18 -25.88
CA LEU A 165 -8.85 -32.54 -26.27
C LEU A 165 -7.90 -33.11 -27.33
N LYS A 166 -7.40 -32.28 -28.27
CA LYS A 166 -6.35 -32.67 -29.21
C LYS A 166 -5.05 -33.06 -28.48
N LEU A 167 -4.66 -32.31 -27.45
CA LEU A 167 -3.50 -32.63 -26.61
C LEU A 167 -3.67 -33.94 -25.84
N LEU A 168 -4.89 -34.27 -25.40
CA LEU A 168 -5.19 -35.54 -24.73
C LEU A 168 -5.18 -36.74 -25.70
N GLY A 169 -5.46 -36.51 -26.99
CA GLY A 169 -5.70 -37.58 -27.96
C GLY A 169 -7.01 -38.34 -27.75
N ASP A 170 -7.87 -37.87 -26.85
CA ASP A 170 -9.17 -38.46 -26.52
C ASP A 170 -10.24 -37.36 -26.46
N TYR A 171 -11.07 -37.30 -27.50
CA TYR A 171 -12.17 -36.33 -27.61
C TYR A 171 -13.35 -36.59 -26.68
N ASN A 172 -13.39 -37.74 -26.01
CA ASN A 172 -14.45 -38.11 -25.06
C ASN A 172 -14.02 -37.97 -23.59
N ALA A 173 -12.80 -37.48 -23.34
CA ALA A 173 -12.27 -37.32 -21.99
C ALA A 173 -13.12 -36.35 -21.14
N ASP A 174 -13.21 -36.64 -19.85
CA ASP A 174 -13.92 -35.77 -18.91
C ASP A 174 -13.00 -34.59 -18.54
N VAL A 175 -13.40 -33.36 -18.88
CA VAL A 175 -12.58 -32.16 -18.67
C VAL A 175 -13.18 -31.31 -17.56
N LYS A 176 -12.40 -31.10 -16.51
CA LYS A 176 -12.72 -30.11 -15.46
C LYS A 176 -12.18 -28.76 -15.89
N ILE A 177 -13.05 -27.75 -15.91
CA ILE A 177 -12.71 -26.39 -16.35
C ILE A 177 -12.80 -25.44 -15.15
N CYS A 178 -11.80 -24.59 -15.01
CA CYS A 178 -11.70 -23.60 -13.96
C CYS A 178 -11.27 -22.27 -14.57
N ILE A 179 -12.15 -21.28 -14.53
CA ILE A 179 -11.94 -19.96 -15.13
C ILE A 179 -11.72 -18.95 -14.01
N LYS A 180 -10.55 -18.30 -13.99
CA LYS A 180 -10.26 -17.18 -13.10
C LYS A 180 -10.27 -15.89 -13.93
N LYS A 181 -11.06 -14.90 -13.55
CA LYS A 181 -11.05 -13.57 -14.14
C LYS A 181 -10.63 -12.55 -13.10
N THR A 182 -9.75 -11.62 -13.47
CA THR A 182 -9.32 -10.52 -12.62
C THR A 182 -9.77 -9.21 -13.28
N TYR A 183 -10.53 -8.43 -12.53
CA TYR A 183 -11.04 -7.13 -12.92
C TYR A 183 -10.34 -6.06 -12.12
N ASN A 184 -9.76 -5.08 -12.82
CA ASN A 184 -9.20 -3.90 -12.19
C ASN A 184 -10.28 -2.82 -12.11
N LEU A 185 -10.80 -2.57 -10.90
CA LEU A 185 -11.92 -1.64 -10.70
C LEU A 185 -11.43 -0.20 -10.48
N PHE A 186 -10.25 -0.05 -9.88
CA PHE A 186 -9.61 1.25 -9.64
C PHE A 186 -8.11 1.08 -9.47
N GLY A 187 -7.31 2.03 -9.98
CA GLY A 187 -5.86 2.05 -9.81
C GLY A 187 -5.14 0.94 -10.57
N TYR A 188 -4.02 0.47 -10.04
CA TYR A 188 -3.22 -0.63 -10.61
C TYR A 188 -2.46 -1.37 -9.50
N ASN A 189 -1.96 -2.58 -9.75
CA ASN A 189 -1.29 -3.36 -8.71
C ASN A 189 -0.03 -2.67 -8.16
N LEU A 190 -0.05 -2.30 -6.89
CA LEU A 190 0.99 -1.51 -6.23
C LEU A 190 2.09 -2.36 -5.58
N LYS A 191 2.00 -3.70 -5.60
CA LYS A 191 2.95 -4.58 -4.91
C LYS A 191 4.41 -4.39 -5.30
N ASN A 192 4.65 -4.08 -6.58
CA ASN A 192 5.98 -3.99 -7.16
C ASN A 192 6.39 -2.54 -7.50
N CYS A 193 5.65 -1.55 -6.99
CA CYS A 193 6.01 -0.15 -7.16
C CYS A 193 7.24 0.18 -6.31
N HIS A 194 8.31 0.66 -6.94
CA HIS A 194 9.58 0.98 -6.26
C HIS A 194 9.52 2.32 -5.54
N ALA A 195 8.91 3.32 -6.16
CA ALA A 195 8.70 4.64 -5.59
C ALA A 195 7.21 4.87 -5.34
N LEU A 196 6.70 4.44 -4.17
CA LEU A 196 5.30 4.65 -3.79
C LEU A 196 4.88 6.14 -3.81
N GLN A 197 5.83 7.06 -3.64
CA GLN A 197 5.61 8.51 -3.75
C GLN A 197 5.29 8.99 -5.17
N ASN A 198 5.69 8.22 -6.18
CA ASN A 198 5.51 8.54 -7.61
C ASN A 198 4.30 7.82 -8.21
N ALA A 199 3.52 7.11 -7.40
CA ALA A 199 2.32 6.44 -7.88
C ALA A 199 1.26 7.47 -8.30
N GLU A 200 0.55 7.22 -9.41
CA GLU A 200 -0.53 8.10 -9.87
C GLU A 200 -1.75 8.05 -8.96
N CYS A 201 -2.00 6.87 -8.38
CA CYS A 201 -3.18 6.60 -7.56
C CYS A 201 -2.78 6.30 -6.11
N ASN A 202 -3.61 6.74 -5.17
CA ASN A 202 -3.45 6.44 -3.75
C ASN A 202 -3.78 5.00 -3.38
N GLY A 203 -4.35 4.21 -4.29
CA GLY A 203 -4.72 2.83 -4.03
C GLY A 203 -5.13 2.05 -5.26
N ASN A 204 -5.53 0.80 -5.04
CA ASN A 204 -5.94 -0.16 -6.04
C ASN A 204 -7.05 -1.06 -5.52
N ILE A 205 -8.03 -1.32 -6.37
CA ILE A 205 -9.15 -2.21 -6.09
C ILE A 205 -9.24 -3.24 -7.22
N THR A 206 -9.01 -4.50 -6.88
CA THR A 206 -9.16 -5.62 -7.83
C THR A 206 -10.19 -6.63 -7.37
N LEU A 207 -10.91 -7.21 -8.33
CA LEU A 207 -11.89 -8.26 -8.11
C LEU A 207 -11.48 -9.52 -8.86
N ASP A 208 -11.17 -10.57 -8.12
CA ASP A 208 -10.89 -11.91 -8.65
C ASP A 208 -12.18 -12.75 -8.60
N VAL A 209 -12.60 -13.30 -9.73
CA VAL A 209 -13.76 -14.18 -9.87
C VAL A 209 -13.30 -15.54 -10.37
N LEU A 210 -13.53 -16.58 -9.56
CA LEU A 210 -13.23 -17.98 -9.88
C LEU A 210 -14.53 -18.72 -10.17
N THR A 211 -14.63 -19.29 -11.37
CA THR A 211 -15.76 -20.13 -11.79
C THR A 211 -15.25 -21.53 -12.05
N VAL A 212 -15.84 -22.53 -11.38
CA VAL A 212 -15.51 -23.94 -11.60
C VAL A 212 -16.68 -24.62 -12.30
N GLU A 213 -16.42 -25.12 -13.51
CA GLU A 213 -17.36 -25.89 -14.31
C GLU A 213 -16.93 -27.35 -14.34
N LYS A 214 -17.90 -28.24 -14.05
CA LYS A 214 -17.71 -29.69 -14.17
C LYS A 214 -18.57 -30.17 -15.32
N SER A 215 -17.95 -30.85 -16.28
CA SER A 215 -18.49 -31.33 -17.56
C SER A 215 -19.77 -32.20 -17.49
N LYS A 216 -20.31 -32.55 -16.31
CA LYS A 216 -21.50 -33.43 -16.19
C LYS A 216 -22.53 -33.04 -15.12
N PHE A 217 -22.31 -31.95 -14.36
CA PHE A 217 -23.25 -31.51 -13.33
C PHE A 217 -23.42 -29.99 -13.36
N TYR A 218 -24.63 -29.52 -13.64
CA TYR A 218 -25.07 -28.12 -13.80
C TYR A 218 -25.00 -27.26 -12.51
N LYS A 219 -23.96 -27.41 -11.68
CA LYS A 219 -23.69 -26.48 -10.58
C LYS A 219 -22.33 -25.85 -10.79
N SER A 220 -22.33 -24.69 -11.45
CA SER A 220 -21.19 -23.77 -11.43
C SER A 220 -21.07 -23.22 -10.01
N ASN A 221 -19.90 -23.39 -9.41
CA ASN A 221 -19.55 -22.70 -8.17
C ASN A 221 -18.77 -21.45 -8.54
N HIS A 222 -19.23 -20.31 -8.05
CA HIS A 222 -18.55 -19.03 -8.21
C HIS A 222 -17.99 -18.61 -6.85
N VAL A 223 -16.69 -18.35 -6.80
CA VAL A 223 -16.02 -17.77 -5.64
C VAL A 223 -15.39 -16.48 -6.09
N SER A 224 -15.74 -15.37 -5.45
CA SER A 224 -15.20 -14.08 -5.79
C SER A 224 -14.44 -13.50 -4.58
N LYS A 225 -13.40 -12.72 -4.84
CA LYS A 225 -12.53 -12.11 -3.84
C LYS A 225 -12.16 -10.70 -4.28
N MET A 226 -12.43 -9.72 -3.44
CA MET A 226 -12.03 -8.34 -3.68
C MET A 226 -10.75 -8.04 -2.89
N ASN A 227 -9.78 -7.38 -3.51
CA ASN A 227 -8.51 -6.99 -2.91
C ASN A 227 -8.36 -5.46 -2.97
N PHE A 228 -7.95 -4.90 -1.85
CA PHE A 228 -7.69 -3.48 -1.65
C PHE A 228 -6.23 -3.30 -1.34
N GLN A 229 -5.61 -2.32 -1.98
CA GLN A 229 -4.27 -1.87 -1.67
C GLN A 229 -4.32 -0.34 -1.55
N VAL A 230 -3.75 0.23 -0.49
CA VAL A 230 -3.73 1.68 -0.29
C VAL A 230 -2.35 2.11 0.17
N ILE A 231 -1.87 3.22 -0.38
CA ILE A 231 -0.62 3.86 0.03
C ILE A 231 -0.96 4.83 1.15
N ILE A 232 -0.51 4.50 2.35
CA ILE A 232 -0.77 5.30 3.54
C ILE A 232 0.01 6.61 3.46
N GLY A 233 -0.70 7.74 3.54
CA GLY A 233 -0.09 9.07 3.43
C GLY A 233 0.19 9.56 2.02
N HIS A 234 -0.43 8.95 1.01
CA HIS A 234 -0.19 9.34 -0.39
C HIS A 234 -0.59 10.79 -0.70
N ASN A 235 0.10 11.41 -1.66
CA ASN A 235 -0.11 12.80 -2.05
C ASN A 235 -1.55 13.09 -2.53
N ASN A 236 -2.16 12.12 -3.20
CA ASN A 236 -3.55 12.19 -3.71
C ASN A 236 -4.60 11.73 -2.67
N SER A 237 -4.21 11.45 -1.43
CA SER A 237 -5.18 11.13 -0.37
C SER A 237 -5.98 12.36 0.03
N ARG A 238 -7.29 12.19 0.18
CA ARG A 238 -8.19 13.23 0.69
C ARG A 238 -7.98 13.54 2.18
N ILE A 239 -7.32 12.66 2.92
CA ILE A 239 -7.02 12.83 4.34
C ILE A 239 -5.52 13.00 4.61
N ARG A 240 -4.76 13.39 3.57
CA ARG A 240 -3.32 13.69 3.66
C ARG A 240 -2.99 14.68 4.77
N ARG A 241 -3.79 15.74 4.94
CA ARG A 241 -3.59 16.74 6.01
C ARG A 241 -3.54 16.09 7.40
N LEU A 242 -4.43 15.12 7.65
CA LEU A 242 -4.46 14.39 8.93
C LEU A 242 -3.24 13.48 9.09
N PHE A 243 -2.70 12.96 7.99
CA PHE A 243 -1.46 12.18 7.99
C PHE A 243 -0.22 13.04 8.29
N GLU A 244 -0.15 14.23 7.70
CA GLU A 244 0.93 15.19 7.94
C GLU A 244 0.95 15.63 9.41
N GLU A 245 -0.21 15.96 9.97
CA GLU A 245 -0.35 16.24 11.40
C GLU A 245 0.02 15.04 12.29
N LEU A 246 -0.32 13.82 11.86
CA LEU A 246 0.08 12.59 12.57
C LEU A 246 1.61 12.38 12.56
N CYS A 247 2.26 12.62 11.41
CA CYS A 247 3.72 12.60 11.28
C CYS A 247 4.38 13.68 12.15
N LEU A 248 3.76 14.86 12.25
CA LEU A 248 4.22 15.95 13.08
C LEU A 248 4.20 15.56 14.57
N VAL A 249 3.11 14.95 15.05
CA VAL A 249 3.04 14.43 16.43
C VAL A 249 4.13 13.39 16.69
N GLN A 250 4.39 12.49 15.73
CA GLN A 250 5.48 11.52 15.85
C GLN A 250 6.85 12.21 15.98
N SER A 251 7.08 13.27 15.20
CA SER A 251 8.34 14.03 15.26
C SER A 251 8.55 14.67 16.63
N TYR A 252 7.50 15.22 17.25
CA TYR A 252 7.55 15.78 18.60
C TYR A 252 7.86 14.71 19.65
N ILE A 253 7.24 13.53 19.54
CA ILE A 253 7.57 12.40 20.42
C ILE A 253 9.04 12.01 20.27
N ALA A 254 9.57 11.95 19.04
CA ALA A 254 10.97 11.64 18.78
C ALA A 254 11.91 12.70 19.38
N VAL A 255 11.55 13.99 19.33
CA VAL A 255 12.32 15.09 19.95
C VAL A 255 12.44 14.88 21.47
N ILE A 256 11.35 14.56 22.17
CA ILE A 256 11.41 14.29 23.63
C ILE A 256 12.28 13.06 23.92
N GLN A 257 12.15 12.00 23.12
CA GLN A 257 12.89 10.75 23.36
C GLN A 257 14.40 10.87 23.14
N ASN A 258 14.81 11.64 22.12
CA ASN A 258 16.21 11.73 21.71
C ASN A 258 17.00 12.77 22.52
N ASN A 259 16.33 13.69 23.21
CA ASN A 259 16.97 14.76 23.96
C ASN A 259 16.85 14.54 25.47
N GLN A 260 17.95 14.15 26.12
CA GLN A 260 18.02 13.98 27.58
C GLN A 260 17.80 15.32 28.33
N GLN A 261 18.09 16.46 27.69
CA GLN A 261 17.80 17.80 28.19
C GLN A 261 17.40 18.69 27.01
N LEU A 262 16.11 19.06 26.93
CA LEU A 262 15.61 20.00 25.94
C LEU A 262 16.14 21.41 26.24
N ASN A 263 16.54 22.12 25.19
CA ASN A 263 16.95 23.53 25.29
C ASN A 263 15.95 24.41 24.52
N ALA A 264 15.92 25.71 24.83
CA ALA A 264 14.97 26.63 24.21
C ALA A 264 15.14 26.73 22.68
N ASN A 265 16.37 26.52 22.19
CA ASN A 265 16.71 26.58 20.76
C ASN A 265 16.46 25.25 20.04
N THR A 266 15.94 24.22 20.72
CA THR A 266 15.63 22.94 20.09
C THR A 266 14.53 23.18 19.06
N ILE A 267 14.85 22.90 17.79
CA ILE A 267 13.93 23.07 16.68
C ILE A 267 12.91 21.94 16.70
N ILE A 268 11.63 22.29 16.63
CA ILE A 268 10.51 21.35 16.59
C ILE A 268 9.82 21.33 15.23
N ASN A 269 9.87 22.43 14.47
CA ASN A 269 9.32 22.51 13.11
C ASN A 269 10.19 23.41 12.21
N CYS A 270 10.62 22.90 11.05
CA CYS A 270 11.51 23.60 10.13
C CYS A 270 10.81 24.10 8.85
N GLU A 271 9.69 23.49 8.44
CA GLU A 271 9.18 23.62 7.07
C GLU A 271 8.06 24.67 6.95
N ASP A 272 7.18 24.78 7.95
CA ASP A 272 5.98 25.65 7.92
C ASP A 272 5.84 26.58 9.14
N GLY A 273 6.96 27.03 9.70
CA GLY A 273 6.95 27.85 10.92
C GLY A 273 6.40 29.26 10.69
N MET A 274 5.39 29.66 11.49
CA MET A 274 4.88 31.04 11.51
C MET A 274 5.83 31.98 12.27
N ASP A 275 5.66 33.30 12.08
CA ASP A 275 6.36 34.28 12.91
C ASP A 275 5.79 34.30 14.34
N TYR A 276 6.66 34.52 15.33
CA TYR A 276 6.28 34.51 16.74
C TYR A 276 5.20 35.57 17.06
N SER A 277 5.29 36.74 16.42
CA SER A 277 4.32 37.82 16.60
C SER A 277 2.92 37.44 16.09
N ASP A 278 2.84 36.71 14.98
CA ASP A 278 1.58 36.21 14.43
C ASP A 278 0.95 35.13 15.33
N ILE A 279 1.78 34.22 15.87
CA ILE A 279 1.33 33.16 16.78
C ILE A 279 0.71 33.77 18.03
N THR A 280 1.42 34.71 18.67
CA THR A 280 0.95 35.38 19.88
C THR A 280 -0.32 36.20 19.64
N SER A 281 -0.44 36.92 18.52
CA SER A 281 -1.68 37.61 18.14
C SER A 281 -2.85 36.64 18.01
N LYS A 282 -2.66 35.51 17.33
CA LYS A 282 -3.71 34.48 17.17
C LYS A 282 -4.15 33.86 18.49
N ILE A 283 -3.25 33.68 19.46
CA ILE A 283 -3.58 33.21 20.81
C ILE A 283 -4.47 34.22 21.53
N VAL A 284 -4.11 35.51 21.49
CA VAL A 284 -4.92 36.57 22.11
C VAL A 284 -6.29 36.66 21.45
N ASP A 285 -6.36 36.60 20.12
CA ASP A 285 -7.63 36.61 19.39
C ASP A 285 -8.50 35.39 19.72
N LEU A 286 -7.89 34.21 19.85
CA LEU A 286 -8.58 32.97 20.24
C LEU A 286 -9.34 33.12 21.56
N LEU A 287 -8.75 33.81 22.53
CA LEU A 287 -9.34 34.03 23.86
C LEU A 287 -10.36 35.18 23.89
N ARG A 288 -10.34 36.08 22.91
CA ARG A 288 -11.28 37.21 22.80
C ARG A 288 -12.60 36.87 22.11
N VAL A 289 -12.62 35.83 21.26
CA VAL A 289 -13.81 35.45 20.50
C VAL A 289 -14.84 34.77 21.41
N GLN A 290 -16.01 35.40 21.59
CA GLN A 290 -17.19 34.72 22.11
C GLN A 290 -17.77 33.83 21.00
N GLU A 291 -17.63 32.50 21.13
CA GLU A 291 -18.20 31.59 20.16
C GLU A 291 -19.75 31.62 20.22
N ILE A 292 -20.35 32.08 19.12
CA ILE A 292 -21.78 31.91 18.84
C ILE A 292 -21.92 30.53 18.22
N TYR A 293 -22.44 29.58 18.99
CA TYR A 293 -22.79 28.25 18.48
C TYR A 293 -23.76 28.39 17.31
N SER A 294 -23.35 27.94 16.13
CA SER A 294 -24.23 27.81 14.98
C SER A 294 -24.77 26.39 14.95
N GLU A 295 -26.08 26.23 14.82
CA GLU A 295 -26.71 24.92 14.69
C GLU A 295 -26.15 24.14 13.49
N ARG A 296 -25.88 22.85 13.71
CA ARG A 296 -25.38 21.91 12.70
C ARG A 296 -26.27 21.92 11.45
N PRO A 297 -25.71 22.10 10.25
CA PRO A 297 -26.39 21.68 9.04
C PRO A 297 -26.38 20.14 8.99
N SER A 298 -27.53 19.54 8.72
CA SER A 298 -27.66 18.11 8.45
C SER A 298 -27.02 17.80 7.08
N PHE A 299 -25.73 17.49 7.06
CA PHE A 299 -25.07 17.07 5.83
C PHE A 299 -25.22 15.57 5.61
N ASN A 300 -25.98 15.21 4.56
CA ASN A 300 -26.08 13.84 4.03
C ASN A 300 -24.79 13.37 3.31
N LYS A 301 -23.68 14.14 3.37
CA LYS A 301 -22.41 13.85 2.70
C LYS A 301 -21.24 14.21 3.62
N LEU A 302 -20.26 13.32 3.74
CA LEU A 302 -19.03 13.56 4.49
C LEU A 302 -18.25 14.71 3.86
N ASP A 303 -18.23 15.85 4.55
CA ASP A 303 -17.37 17.00 4.22
C ASP A 303 -16.06 16.87 5.00
N LEU A 304 -14.96 16.60 4.28
CA LEU A 304 -13.65 16.45 4.89
C LEU A 304 -13.01 17.80 5.28
N GLU A 305 -13.50 18.91 4.73
CA GLU A 305 -13.04 20.25 5.11
C GLU A 305 -13.69 20.69 6.44
N ASN A 306 -14.95 20.31 6.65
CA ASN A 306 -15.72 20.63 7.86
C ASN A 306 -16.19 19.35 8.57
N LEU A 307 -15.25 18.47 8.93
CA LEU A 307 -15.53 17.18 9.58
C LEU A 307 -16.40 17.31 10.84
N ARG A 308 -16.13 18.34 11.63
CA ARG A 308 -16.78 18.63 12.90
C ARG A 308 -16.54 20.08 13.30
N GLU A 309 -17.32 20.56 14.26
CA GLU A 309 -17.02 21.80 14.96
C GLU A 309 -15.66 21.67 15.69
N THR A 310 -14.79 22.66 15.45
CA THR A 310 -13.48 22.78 16.09
C THR A 310 -13.65 23.43 17.45
N SER A 311 -13.11 22.80 18.49
CA SER A 311 -13.01 23.38 19.82
C SER A 311 -11.91 24.44 19.90
N ILE A 312 -11.92 25.21 20.97
CA ILE A 312 -10.83 26.13 21.31
C ILE A 312 -9.46 25.41 21.37
N PHE A 313 -9.42 24.15 21.82
CA PHE A 313 -8.18 23.38 21.91
C PHE A 313 -7.70 22.87 20.56
N ASP A 314 -8.62 22.61 19.61
CA ASP A 314 -8.26 22.29 18.23
C ASP A 314 -7.63 23.51 17.56
N LYS A 315 -8.23 24.69 17.76
CA LYS A 315 -7.68 25.96 17.27
C LYS A 315 -6.33 26.28 17.91
N LEU A 316 -6.17 26.01 19.20
CA LEU A 316 -4.90 26.17 19.90
C LEU A 316 -3.81 25.27 19.30
N TRP A 317 -4.13 23.99 19.02
CA TRP A 317 -3.22 23.11 18.29
C TRP A 317 -2.85 23.66 16.91
N ASP A 318 -3.85 24.11 16.14
CA ASP A 318 -3.63 24.66 14.80
C ASP A 318 -2.78 25.93 14.79
N ILE A 319 -2.69 26.64 15.92
CA ILE A 319 -1.78 27.78 16.11
C ILE A 319 -0.39 27.29 16.54
N LEU A 320 -0.31 26.50 17.62
CA LEU A 320 0.95 26.13 18.27
C LEU A 320 1.81 25.15 17.47
N LYS A 321 1.22 24.37 16.55
CA LYS A 321 1.96 23.44 15.69
C LYS A 321 2.96 24.15 14.74
N HIS A 322 2.84 25.47 14.60
CA HIS A 322 3.72 26.32 13.79
C HIS A 322 4.84 27.00 14.60
N CYS A 323 4.98 26.72 15.90
CA CYS A 323 6.15 27.16 16.68
C CYS A 323 7.42 26.51 16.11
N LYS A 324 8.48 27.30 15.90
CA LYS A 324 9.74 26.82 15.32
C LYS A 324 10.61 26.12 16.36
N SER A 325 10.63 26.65 17.57
CA SER A 325 11.44 26.14 18.68
C SER A 325 10.62 25.80 19.93
N VAL A 326 11.21 24.99 20.81
CA VAL A 326 10.61 24.69 22.13
C VAL A 326 10.52 25.95 23.00
N GLY A 327 11.44 26.90 22.83
CA GLY A 327 11.40 28.20 23.50
C GLY A 327 10.17 29.01 23.11
N ASP A 328 9.91 29.14 21.81
CA ASP A 328 8.71 29.83 21.31
C ASP A 328 7.43 29.17 21.86
N LEU A 329 7.39 27.84 21.85
CA LEU A 329 6.27 27.06 22.38
C LEU A 329 6.05 27.32 23.87
N HIS A 330 7.12 27.38 24.65
CA HIS A 330 7.06 27.68 26.08
C HIS A 330 6.47 29.07 26.32
N ASP A 331 6.98 30.09 25.61
CA ASP A 331 6.53 31.47 25.80
C ASP A 331 5.06 31.64 25.34
N CYS A 332 4.66 30.93 24.27
CA CYS A 332 3.27 30.90 23.81
C CYS A 332 2.32 30.24 24.81
N PHE A 333 2.71 29.14 25.45
CA PHE A 333 1.89 28.53 26.52
C PHE A 333 1.81 29.44 27.75
N GLN A 334 2.92 30.07 28.13
CA GLN A 334 2.95 31.02 29.24
C GLN A 334 1.97 32.18 28.98
N LEU A 335 2.03 32.79 27.80
CA LEU A 335 1.10 33.83 27.37
C LEU A 335 -0.36 33.35 27.41
N PHE A 336 -0.63 32.15 26.87
CA PHE A 336 -1.99 31.58 26.86
C PHE A 336 -2.57 31.43 28.27
N PHE A 337 -1.79 30.94 29.23
CA PHE A 337 -2.24 30.79 30.62
C PHE A 337 -2.39 32.13 31.34
N GLU A 338 -1.51 33.09 31.10
CA GLU A 338 -1.61 34.45 31.65
C GLU A 338 -2.87 35.19 31.16
N GLU A 339 -3.14 35.12 29.86
CA GLU A 339 -4.35 35.74 29.28
C GLU A 339 -5.63 35.04 29.79
N LEU A 340 -5.62 33.73 29.98
CA LEU A 340 -6.75 32.99 30.54
C LEU A 340 -7.15 33.44 31.96
N GLU A 341 -6.19 33.85 32.80
CA GLU A 341 -6.49 34.36 34.15
C GLU A 341 -7.26 35.71 34.11
N VAL A 342 -7.12 36.46 33.01
CA VAL A 342 -7.75 37.78 32.83
C VAL A 342 -9.13 37.68 32.18
N VAL A 343 -9.45 36.58 31.48
CA VAL A 343 -10.72 36.41 30.76
C VAL A 343 -11.91 36.23 31.73
N GLU A 344 -12.80 37.21 31.77
CA GLU A 344 -14.03 37.17 32.60
C GLU A 344 -15.13 36.22 32.04
N ALA A 345 -15.02 35.81 30.77
CA ALA A 345 -16.03 35.00 30.07
C ALA A 345 -15.91 33.49 30.39
N ARG A 346 -16.28 33.10 31.62
CA ARG A 346 -16.01 31.75 32.18
C ARG A 346 -16.83 30.58 31.59
N VAL A 347 -17.87 30.81 30.80
CA VAL A 347 -18.92 29.79 30.56
C VAL A 347 -18.91 29.16 29.15
N GLY A 348 -18.32 29.80 28.14
CA GLY A 348 -18.36 29.30 26.75
C GLY A 348 -17.27 28.28 26.37
N ILE A 349 -16.15 28.26 27.11
CA ILE A 349 -14.89 27.60 26.70
C ILE A 349 -14.90 26.08 26.89
N LEU A 350 -15.78 25.53 27.75
CA LEU A 350 -15.56 24.21 28.38
C LEU A 350 -16.61 23.13 28.10
N GLU A 351 -17.73 23.42 27.42
CA GLU A 351 -18.72 22.38 27.13
C GLU A 351 -18.17 21.39 26.07
N GLY A 352 -18.09 20.11 26.44
CA GLY A 352 -17.70 19.02 25.52
C GLY A 352 -16.18 18.75 25.35
N CYS A 353 -15.29 19.53 25.96
CA CYS A 353 -13.86 19.51 25.63
C CYS A 353 -12.91 18.89 26.69
N ASN A 354 -13.31 17.87 27.46
CA ASN A 354 -12.54 17.41 28.64
C ASN A 354 -11.47 16.32 28.38
N ASP A 355 -11.01 16.12 27.14
CA ASP A 355 -10.22 14.92 26.82
C ASP A 355 -8.70 15.11 26.87
N SER A 356 -8.20 16.36 26.85
CA SER A 356 -6.78 16.67 26.92
C SER A 356 -6.38 17.14 28.31
N THR A 357 -5.11 16.94 28.66
CA THR A 357 -4.52 17.45 29.88
C THR A 357 -4.58 18.98 29.95
N VAL A 358 -4.36 19.67 28.83
CA VAL A 358 -4.50 21.13 28.75
C VAL A 358 -5.92 21.57 29.05
N ALA A 359 -6.93 20.83 28.58
CA ALA A 359 -8.32 21.17 28.89
C ALA A 359 -8.66 21.01 30.37
N GLU A 360 -8.15 19.96 31.02
CA GLU A 360 -8.27 19.81 32.47
C GLU A 360 -7.60 20.98 33.22
N LEU A 361 -6.44 21.43 32.76
CA LEU A 361 -5.74 22.59 33.32
C LEU A 361 -6.54 23.88 33.20
N VAL A 362 -7.01 24.19 31.99
CA VAL A 362 -7.80 25.39 31.73
C VAL A 362 -9.07 25.38 32.59
N LYS A 363 -9.76 24.24 32.69
CA LYS A 363 -10.90 24.08 33.60
C LYS A 363 -10.53 24.33 35.06
N GLY A 364 -9.39 23.79 35.50
CA GLY A 364 -8.87 24.01 36.84
C GLY A 364 -8.56 25.49 37.13
N ILE A 365 -8.00 26.22 36.17
CA ILE A 365 -7.69 27.65 36.28
C ILE A 365 -8.98 28.47 36.34
N LEU A 366 -9.91 28.24 35.41
CA LEU A 366 -11.19 28.96 35.34
C LEU A 366 -12.09 28.71 36.58
N ASP A 367 -11.97 27.53 37.20
CA ASP A 367 -12.64 27.18 38.45
C ASP A 367 -11.89 27.68 39.71
N ASP A 368 -10.83 28.47 39.56
CA ASP A 368 -9.96 28.97 40.64
C ASP A 368 -9.32 27.84 41.49
N ARG A 369 -9.22 26.63 40.93
CA ARG A 369 -8.70 25.41 41.58
C ARG A 369 -7.21 25.16 41.31
N VAL A 370 -6.68 25.67 40.21
CA VAL A 370 -5.30 25.44 39.77
C VAL A 370 -4.60 26.78 39.51
N VAL A 371 -3.31 26.84 39.82
CA VAL A 371 -2.42 27.93 39.39
C VAL A 371 -1.23 27.31 38.67
N VAL A 372 -0.98 27.77 37.45
CA VAL A 372 0.17 27.37 36.66
C VAL A 372 1.25 28.44 36.87
N THR A 373 2.33 28.11 37.59
CA THR A 373 3.33 29.11 37.97
C THR A 373 4.60 29.07 37.13
N THR A 374 5.03 27.89 36.67
CA THR A 374 6.18 27.72 35.76
C THR A 374 6.07 26.38 35.04
N LEU A 375 6.11 26.40 33.71
CA LEU A 375 6.18 25.19 32.87
C LEU A 375 7.64 24.89 32.52
N SER A 376 8.00 23.62 32.48
CA SER A 376 9.30 23.21 31.92
C SER A 376 9.20 23.02 30.40
N LEU A 377 10.30 23.20 29.68
CA LEU A 377 10.36 22.99 28.22
C LEU A 377 9.81 21.61 27.77
N PRO A 378 10.13 20.48 28.45
CA PRO A 378 9.53 19.19 28.09
C PRO A 378 8.01 19.16 28.30
N GLN A 379 7.50 19.76 29.38
CA GLN A 379 6.05 19.80 29.66
C GLN A 379 5.28 20.55 28.56
N CYS A 380 5.83 21.65 28.03
CA CYS A 380 5.21 22.37 26.92
C CYS A 380 5.10 21.49 25.67
N LEU A 381 6.13 20.69 25.37
CA LEU A 381 6.09 19.78 24.24
C LEU A 381 5.14 18.59 24.49
N GLU A 382 5.07 18.08 25.72
CA GLU A 382 4.08 17.07 26.13
C GLU A 382 2.63 17.57 25.97
N PHE A 383 2.35 18.82 26.36
CA PHE A 383 1.04 19.44 26.14
C PHE A 383 0.69 19.55 24.66
N LEU A 384 1.66 19.96 23.83
CA LEU A 384 1.44 20.04 22.39
C LEU A 384 1.14 18.66 21.81
N ILE A 385 1.88 17.63 22.21
CA ILE A 385 1.63 16.23 21.78
C ILE A 385 0.22 15.78 22.19
N ASP A 386 -0.20 16.02 23.44
CA ASP A 386 -1.52 15.59 23.90
C ASP A 386 -2.66 16.33 23.16
N LEU A 387 -2.50 17.64 22.90
CA LEU A 387 -3.42 18.40 22.06
C LEU A 387 -3.56 17.79 20.66
N GLY A 388 -2.44 17.50 20.00
CA GLY A 388 -2.43 16.89 18.66
C GLY A 388 -3.07 15.51 18.63
N LEU A 389 -2.74 14.67 19.62
CA LEU A 389 -3.32 13.33 19.77
C LEU A 389 -4.85 13.39 19.94
N VAL A 390 -5.35 14.29 20.80
CA VAL A 390 -6.80 14.43 21.06
C VAL A 390 -7.54 15.01 19.86
N LYS A 391 -6.99 16.02 19.18
CA LYS A 391 -7.56 16.56 17.95
C LYS A 391 -7.65 15.49 16.86
N LEU A 392 -6.54 14.82 16.55
CA LEU A 392 -6.49 13.80 15.50
C LEU A 392 -7.44 12.64 15.81
N LYS A 393 -7.52 12.21 17.07
CA LYS A 393 -8.52 11.22 17.52
C LYS A 393 -9.93 11.67 17.14
N ASN A 394 -10.30 12.90 17.48
CA ASN A 394 -11.65 13.41 17.19
C ASN A 394 -11.92 13.54 15.69
N ASP A 395 -10.91 13.94 14.90
CA ASP A 395 -11.01 14.07 13.44
C ASP A 395 -11.22 12.70 12.78
N TYR A 396 -10.40 11.69 13.14
CA TYR A 396 -10.59 10.32 12.65
C TYR A 396 -11.91 9.70 13.13
N LEU A 397 -12.32 9.96 14.37
CA LEU A 397 -13.63 9.50 14.85
C LEU A 397 -14.76 10.14 14.04
N ALA A 398 -14.68 11.41 13.67
CA ALA A 398 -15.70 12.05 12.84
C ALA A 398 -15.82 11.36 11.46
N ILE A 399 -14.69 11.03 10.83
CA ILE A 399 -14.67 10.27 9.56
C ILE A 399 -15.29 8.89 9.76
N ILE A 400 -14.78 8.10 10.70
CA ILE A 400 -15.17 6.71 10.88
C ILE A 400 -16.64 6.60 11.32
N THR A 401 -17.11 7.48 12.19
CA THR A 401 -18.49 7.47 12.69
C THR A 401 -19.50 8.08 11.72
N SER A 402 -19.04 8.73 10.64
CA SER A 402 -19.92 9.06 9.51
C SER A 402 -20.46 7.82 8.79
N PHE A 403 -19.88 6.64 9.07
CA PHE A 403 -20.31 5.36 8.55
C PHE A 403 -21.12 4.60 9.62
N PRO A 404 -22.41 4.28 9.36
CA PRO A 404 -23.46 4.05 10.37
C PRO A 404 -23.32 2.82 11.29
N GLN A 405 -22.26 2.02 11.18
CA GLN A 405 -22.12 0.75 11.92
C GLN A 405 -20.96 0.69 12.90
N ILE A 406 -20.17 1.77 13.05
CA ILE A 406 -19.01 1.76 13.95
C ILE A 406 -19.36 2.48 15.24
N ALA A 407 -19.43 1.70 16.32
CA ALA A 407 -19.77 2.23 17.64
C ALA A 407 -18.65 3.15 18.15
N ARG A 408 -18.93 4.45 18.16
CA ARG A 408 -18.04 5.49 18.72
C ARG A 408 -17.55 5.14 20.13
N ASP A 409 -18.45 4.59 20.96
CA ASP A 409 -18.16 4.25 22.35
C ASP A 409 -17.08 3.17 22.48
N GLY A 410 -17.04 2.20 21.55
CA GLY A 410 -16.01 1.16 21.54
C GLY A 410 -14.62 1.74 21.30
N LEU A 411 -14.51 2.67 20.34
CA LEU A 411 -13.26 3.35 20.02
C LEU A 411 -12.80 4.29 21.15
N LEU A 412 -13.73 5.01 21.77
CA LEU A 412 -13.44 5.88 22.91
C LEU A 412 -13.00 5.09 24.15
N LYS A 413 -13.56 3.89 24.36
CA LYS A 413 -13.14 2.99 25.42
C LYS A 413 -11.70 2.52 25.19
N MET A 414 -11.37 2.04 23.99
CA MET A 414 -9.99 1.66 23.64
C MET A 414 -9.00 2.81 23.85
N TRP A 415 -9.36 4.02 23.43
CA TRP A 415 -8.56 5.22 23.66
C TRP A 415 -8.29 5.49 25.14
N SER A 416 -9.33 5.36 25.97
CA SER A 416 -9.26 5.62 27.40
C SER A 416 -8.44 4.57 28.15
N ASP A 417 -8.37 3.35 27.63
CA ASP A 417 -7.59 2.24 28.20
C ASP A 417 -6.07 2.43 28.04
N PHE A 418 -5.61 3.40 27.23
CA PHE A 418 -4.18 3.69 27.05
C PHE A 418 -3.57 4.55 28.16
N LYS A 419 -4.30 4.88 29.24
CA LYS A 419 -3.75 5.68 30.34
C LYS A 419 -2.63 4.93 31.07
N GLY A 420 -1.48 5.59 31.25
CA GLY A 420 -0.35 5.06 32.02
C GLY A 420 -0.68 4.95 33.51
N GLU A 421 -0.09 3.97 34.21
CA GLU A 421 -0.31 3.71 35.64
C GLU A 421 0.18 4.86 36.55
N ASP A 422 1.07 5.72 36.05
CA ASP A 422 1.76 6.78 36.81
C ASP A 422 1.23 8.21 36.57
N CYS A 423 0.13 8.40 35.82
CA CYS A 423 -0.39 9.74 35.56
C CYS A 423 -1.00 10.36 36.85
N VAL A 424 -0.45 11.50 37.28
CA VAL A 424 -1.03 12.28 38.38
C VAL A 424 -2.38 12.84 37.92
N ASN A 425 -3.48 12.55 38.63
CA ASN A 425 -4.72 13.31 38.45
C ASN A 425 -4.43 14.77 38.84
N ILE A 426 -4.29 15.63 37.84
CA ILE A 426 -3.89 17.03 38.01
C ILE A 426 -4.92 17.80 38.85
N ILE A 427 -6.17 17.34 38.84
CA ILE A 427 -7.24 17.88 39.69
C ILE A 427 -7.61 16.87 40.77
N PRO A 428 -7.20 17.05 42.04
CA PRO A 428 -7.72 16.25 43.13
C PRO A 428 -9.22 16.49 43.29
N LYS A 429 -9.98 15.45 43.66
CA LYS A 429 -11.43 15.56 43.98
C LYS A 429 -11.75 16.47 45.18
N ARG A 430 -10.74 17.12 45.79
CA ARG A 430 -10.87 18.01 46.96
C ARG A 430 -10.79 19.48 46.53
N LYS A 431 -11.51 20.37 47.21
CA LYS A 431 -11.61 21.82 46.94
C LYS A 431 -10.32 22.64 47.21
N SER A 432 -9.17 22.01 47.34
CA SER A 432 -7.91 22.70 47.67
C SER A 432 -7.28 23.26 46.40
N ARG A 433 -6.77 24.50 46.44
CA ARG A 433 -6.00 25.08 45.34
C ARG A 433 -4.69 24.30 45.15
N VAL A 434 -4.39 23.85 43.92
CA VAL A 434 -3.19 23.09 43.57
C VAL A 434 -2.25 23.94 42.72
N THR A 435 -0.96 23.90 43.03
CA THR A 435 0.09 24.52 42.22
C THR A 435 0.79 23.46 41.40
N ILE A 436 0.86 23.66 40.09
CA ILE A 436 1.61 22.78 39.20
C ILE A 436 3.06 23.26 39.15
N ASN A 437 3.99 22.33 39.26
CA ASN A 437 5.42 22.63 39.26
C ASN A 437 6.14 21.92 38.11
N SER A 438 7.36 22.38 37.84
CA SER A 438 8.27 21.86 36.80
C SER A 438 8.72 20.41 36.97
N LYS A 439 8.27 19.69 38.02
CA LYS A 439 8.65 18.31 38.32
C LYS A 439 7.50 17.31 38.19
N SER A 440 6.27 17.75 37.95
CA SER A 440 5.16 16.82 37.69
C SER A 440 5.33 16.20 36.30
N VAL A 441 5.47 14.87 36.23
CA VAL A 441 5.35 14.13 34.96
C VAL A 441 3.88 14.20 34.54
N ILE A 442 3.63 14.78 33.37
CA ILE A 442 2.27 15.12 32.92
C ILE A 442 1.74 14.03 32.00
N SER A 443 2.59 13.48 31.13
CA SER A 443 2.21 12.40 30.22
C SER A 443 3.18 11.22 30.28
N ASP A 444 2.64 10.00 30.39
CA ASP A 444 3.42 8.78 30.18
C ASP A 444 3.75 8.65 28.68
N MET A 445 5.03 8.74 28.34
CA MET A 445 5.50 8.60 26.96
C MET A 445 5.06 7.28 26.32
N THR A 446 4.90 6.22 27.10
CA THR A 446 4.39 4.93 26.61
C THR A 446 2.94 5.05 26.17
N SER A 447 2.10 5.75 26.95
CA SER A 447 0.72 6.10 26.59
C SER A 447 0.66 6.89 25.29
N SER A 448 1.48 7.94 25.14
CA SER A 448 1.51 8.78 23.93
C SER A 448 1.88 7.97 22.68
N LYS A 449 2.82 7.02 22.79
CA LYS A 449 3.17 6.12 21.68
C LYS A 449 2.05 5.15 21.32
N LEU A 450 1.35 4.58 22.31
CA LEU A 450 0.21 3.70 22.07
C LEU A 450 -0.94 4.46 21.39
N LYS A 451 -1.24 5.67 21.86
CA LYS A 451 -2.21 6.57 21.23
C LYS A 451 -1.81 6.88 19.78
N LEU A 452 -0.55 7.23 19.53
CA LEU A 452 -0.04 7.48 18.16
C LEU A 452 -0.22 6.24 17.25
N PHE A 453 0.15 5.06 17.74
CA PHE A 453 0.02 3.82 16.97
C PHE A 453 -1.45 3.47 16.70
N PHE A 454 -2.35 3.75 17.66
CA PHE A 454 -3.78 3.62 17.45
C PHE A 454 -4.30 4.60 16.39
N LEU A 455 -3.83 5.85 16.38
CA LEU A 455 -4.18 6.81 15.33
C LEU A 455 -3.68 6.37 13.95
N ASP A 456 -2.50 5.76 13.83
CA ASP A 456 -2.02 5.15 12.57
C ASP A 456 -2.99 4.05 12.07
N SER A 457 -3.53 3.25 12.99
CA SER A 457 -4.58 2.27 12.66
C SER A 457 -5.89 2.93 12.22
N LEU A 458 -6.35 3.99 12.90
CA LEU A 458 -7.53 4.74 12.47
C LEU A 458 -7.33 5.41 11.10
N HIS A 459 -6.13 5.90 10.81
CA HIS A 459 -5.77 6.46 9.52
C HIS A 459 -5.86 5.41 8.41
N LYS A 460 -5.25 4.23 8.60
CA LYS A 460 -5.35 3.10 7.65
C LYS A 460 -6.80 2.70 7.37
N VAL A 461 -7.62 2.65 8.41
CA VAL A 461 -9.05 2.33 8.30
C VAL A 461 -9.77 3.39 7.46
N SER A 462 -9.52 4.67 7.76
CA SER A 462 -10.13 5.80 7.06
C SER A 462 -9.75 5.84 5.58
N GLU A 463 -8.47 5.64 5.25
CA GLU A 463 -7.98 5.54 3.86
C GLU A 463 -8.69 4.43 3.09
N LEU A 464 -8.82 3.23 3.68
CA LEU A 464 -9.48 2.09 3.04
C LEU A 464 -10.98 2.32 2.84
N MET A 465 -11.66 2.92 3.81
CA MET A 465 -13.09 3.24 3.73
C MET A 465 -13.36 4.28 2.63
N LEU A 466 -12.55 5.33 2.57
CA LEU A 466 -12.65 6.35 1.53
C LEU A 466 -12.32 5.78 0.14
N LEU A 467 -11.27 4.94 0.03
CA LEU A 467 -10.93 4.25 -1.21
C LEU A 467 -12.12 3.44 -1.75
N TYR A 468 -12.81 2.69 -0.88
CA TYR A 468 -14.00 1.92 -1.27
C TYR A 468 -15.18 2.83 -1.66
N ARG A 469 -15.50 3.82 -0.81
CA ARG A 469 -16.69 4.68 -0.99
C ARG A 469 -16.58 5.60 -2.20
N ASP A 470 -15.38 6.10 -2.50
CA ASP A 470 -15.17 7.08 -3.57
C ASP A 470 -15.09 6.42 -4.96
N ASN A 471 -14.71 5.14 -5.04
CA ASN A 471 -14.39 4.50 -6.32
C ASN A 471 -15.35 3.37 -6.72
N LEU A 472 -16.21 2.88 -5.82
CA LEU A 472 -17.14 1.81 -6.12
C LEU A 472 -18.61 2.23 -5.95
N PRO A 473 -19.48 2.00 -6.95
CA PRO A 473 -20.91 2.21 -6.83
C PRO A 473 -21.57 1.02 -6.12
N VAL A 474 -21.54 1.05 -4.79
CA VAL A 474 -21.96 -0.06 -3.90
C VAL A 474 -23.08 0.37 -2.96
N SER A 475 -23.98 -0.55 -2.63
CA SER A 475 -25.03 -0.30 -1.64
C SER A 475 -24.43 -0.13 -0.23
N ASP A 476 -25.13 0.62 0.63
CA ASP A 476 -24.67 0.89 1.99
C ASP A 476 -24.47 -0.40 2.80
N GLU A 477 -25.30 -1.44 2.62
CA GLU A 477 -25.15 -2.73 3.32
C GLU A 477 -23.80 -3.42 3.03
N ASN A 478 -23.31 -3.31 1.80
CA ASN A 478 -22.08 -3.96 1.37
C ASN A 478 -20.86 -3.17 1.82
N PHE A 479 -20.96 -1.86 1.75
CA PHE A 479 -19.98 -0.97 2.34
C PHE A 479 -19.86 -1.20 3.85
N ASP A 480 -20.97 -1.38 4.56
CA ASP A 480 -20.99 -1.69 6.00
C ASP A 480 -20.30 -3.01 6.33
N ALA A 481 -20.46 -4.05 5.48
CA ALA A 481 -19.76 -5.31 5.64
C ALA A 481 -18.25 -5.15 5.44
N PHE A 482 -17.83 -4.35 4.45
CA PHE A 482 -16.43 -4.00 4.23
C PHE A 482 -15.84 -3.22 5.41
N CYS A 483 -16.53 -2.17 5.87
CA CYS A 483 -16.13 -1.37 7.03
C CYS A 483 -15.86 -2.25 8.26
N ARG A 484 -16.76 -3.20 8.57
CA ARG A 484 -16.57 -4.16 9.66
C ARG A 484 -15.34 -5.04 9.48
N ALA A 485 -15.08 -5.54 8.27
CA ALA A 485 -13.90 -6.37 7.99
C ALA A 485 -12.58 -5.58 8.14
N VAL A 486 -12.57 -4.31 7.74
CA VAL A 486 -11.42 -3.41 7.92
C VAL A 486 -11.20 -3.10 9.40
N CYS A 487 -12.26 -2.81 10.16
CA CYS A 487 -12.19 -2.58 11.60
C CYS A 487 -11.72 -3.83 12.38
N ASP A 488 -12.24 -5.03 12.08
CA ASP A 488 -11.77 -6.28 12.72
C ASP A 488 -10.26 -6.43 12.54
N LYS A 489 -9.75 -6.12 11.35
CA LYS A 489 -8.34 -6.29 11.02
C LYS A 489 -7.41 -5.30 11.74
N PHE A 490 -7.78 -4.02 11.83
CA PHE A 490 -6.86 -2.97 12.31
C PHE A 490 -7.19 -2.40 13.69
N ILE A 491 -8.43 -2.56 14.15
CA ILE A 491 -8.92 -2.03 15.42
C ILE A 491 -9.13 -3.17 16.41
N ASP A 492 -9.94 -4.17 16.08
CA ASP A 492 -10.28 -5.22 17.06
C ASP A 492 -9.09 -6.14 17.36
N ARG A 493 -8.25 -6.39 16.35
CA ARG A 493 -6.98 -7.11 16.47
C ARG A 493 -5.78 -6.19 16.73
N PHE A 494 -6.02 -4.97 17.22
CA PHE A 494 -4.95 -4.04 17.53
C PHE A 494 -4.02 -4.62 18.62
N GLU A 495 -2.80 -4.95 18.21
CA GLU A 495 -1.77 -5.42 19.12
C GLU A 495 -1.18 -4.24 19.90
N ARG A 496 -1.11 -4.36 21.23
CA ARG A 496 -0.44 -3.36 22.10
C ARG A 496 1.09 -3.45 22.06
N VAL A 497 1.64 -4.04 20.99
CA VAL A 497 3.08 -4.17 20.79
C VAL A 497 3.58 -2.95 20.05
N ILE A 498 4.38 -2.13 20.73
CA ILE A 498 4.94 -0.91 20.15
C ILE A 498 6.14 -1.29 19.28
N VAL A 499 5.93 -1.38 17.97
CA VAL A 499 7.01 -1.34 16.98
C VAL A 499 7.10 0.09 16.47
N TRP A 500 8.19 0.78 16.79
CA TRP A 500 8.39 2.15 16.34
C TRP A 500 8.64 2.14 14.82
N ILE A 501 7.64 2.57 14.05
CA ILE A 501 7.70 2.66 12.59
C ILE A 501 7.72 4.15 12.24
N ASP A 502 8.67 4.57 11.41
CA ASP A 502 8.68 5.92 10.87
C ASP A 502 7.47 6.11 9.95
N LEU A 503 6.53 7.00 10.35
CA LEU A 503 5.32 7.25 9.59
C LEU A 503 5.61 8.01 8.30
N LYS A 504 6.72 8.77 8.20
CA LYS A 504 7.07 9.48 6.96
C LYS A 504 7.39 8.53 5.81
N GLN A 505 7.76 7.28 6.11
CA GLN A 505 7.94 6.25 5.09
C GLN A 505 6.56 5.79 4.60
N LEU A 506 6.25 6.07 3.33
CA LEU A 506 5.03 5.59 2.68
C LEU A 506 4.98 4.07 2.74
N ARG A 507 3.83 3.53 3.14
CA ARG A 507 3.61 2.09 3.33
C ARG A 507 2.41 1.62 2.52
N LEU A 508 2.57 0.48 1.88
CA LEU A 508 1.47 -0.20 1.22
C LEU A 508 0.68 -1.05 2.24
N CYS A 509 -0.60 -0.73 2.41
CA CYS A 509 -1.53 -1.50 3.24
C CYS A 509 -2.45 -2.33 2.33
N GLN A 510 -2.73 -3.59 2.71
CA GLN A 510 -3.55 -4.50 1.90
C GLN A 510 -4.64 -5.20 2.71
N VAL A 511 -5.84 -5.31 2.14
CA VAL A 511 -6.97 -6.04 2.70
C VAL A 511 -7.66 -6.85 1.60
N SER A 512 -8.15 -8.03 1.95
CA SER A 512 -9.00 -8.82 1.06
C SER A 512 -10.33 -9.11 1.73
N GLY A 513 -11.42 -9.07 0.97
CA GLY A 513 -12.77 -9.33 1.44
C GLY A 513 -13.59 -10.14 0.44
N VAL A 514 -14.75 -10.62 0.89
CA VAL A 514 -15.73 -11.25 0.01
C VAL A 514 -16.54 -10.12 -0.66
N PRO A 515 -16.60 -10.11 -2.00
CA PRO A 515 -17.40 -9.15 -2.74
C PRO A 515 -18.89 -9.37 -2.52
N SER A 516 -19.65 -8.34 -2.77
CA SER A 516 -21.09 -8.32 -2.61
C SER A 516 -21.87 -8.47 -3.90
N ILE A 517 -23.15 -8.84 -3.77
CA ILE A 517 -24.04 -9.27 -4.87
C ILE A 517 -24.28 -8.15 -5.92
N GLY A 518 -24.14 -6.87 -5.56
CA GLY A 518 -24.34 -5.73 -6.46
C GLY A 518 -23.30 -5.61 -7.59
N GLU A 519 -22.15 -6.28 -7.45
CA GLU A 519 -21.03 -6.17 -8.37
C GLU A 519 -21.27 -6.87 -9.72
N ARG A 520 -22.31 -7.71 -9.82
CA ARG A 520 -22.64 -8.41 -11.07
C ARG A 520 -23.03 -7.45 -12.20
N GLN A 521 -23.69 -6.33 -11.89
CA GLN A 521 -24.03 -5.30 -12.89
C GLN A 521 -22.79 -4.49 -13.29
N PHE A 522 -21.86 -4.24 -12.35
CA PHE A 522 -20.60 -3.55 -12.65
C PHE A 522 -19.65 -4.42 -13.51
N LEU A 523 -19.66 -5.73 -13.30
CA LEU A 523 -18.90 -6.71 -14.08
C LEU A 523 -19.44 -6.89 -15.52
N GLN A 524 -20.71 -6.61 -15.78
CA GLN A 524 -21.29 -6.73 -17.13
C GLN A 524 -20.74 -5.68 -18.10
N ASN A 525 -20.29 -4.54 -17.58
CA ASN A 525 -19.80 -3.42 -18.39
C ASN A 525 -18.27 -3.33 -18.48
N ASN A 526 -17.53 -4.20 -17.77
CA ASN A 526 -16.08 -4.13 -17.71
C ASN A 526 -15.45 -5.43 -18.25
N SER A 527 -14.48 -5.29 -19.17
CA SER A 527 -13.61 -6.38 -19.59
C SER A 527 -12.63 -6.75 -18.45
N PRO A 528 -12.32 -8.03 -18.21
CA PRO A 528 -11.23 -8.40 -17.30
C PRO A 528 -9.89 -7.84 -17.81
N SER A 529 -9.02 -7.44 -16.89
CA SER A 529 -7.63 -7.09 -17.23
C SER A 529 -6.78 -8.33 -17.48
N ALA A 530 -7.11 -9.43 -16.79
CA ALA A 530 -6.56 -10.74 -17.05
C ALA A 530 -7.58 -11.84 -16.82
N PHE A 531 -7.50 -12.93 -17.56
CA PHE A 531 -8.23 -14.15 -17.25
C PHE A 531 -7.40 -15.39 -17.55
N ALA A 532 -7.62 -16.44 -16.77
CA ALA A 532 -6.96 -17.72 -16.92
C ALA A 532 -7.98 -18.85 -17.01
N VAL A 533 -7.83 -19.72 -18.01
CA VAL A 533 -8.63 -20.93 -18.19
C VAL A 533 -7.76 -22.14 -17.88
N LYS A 534 -8.04 -22.80 -16.76
CA LYS A 534 -7.40 -24.04 -16.33
C LYS A 534 -8.28 -25.22 -16.69
N MET A 535 -7.77 -26.11 -17.54
CA MET A 535 -8.39 -27.38 -17.91
C MET A 535 -7.59 -28.53 -17.33
N ASN A 536 -8.28 -29.53 -16.82
CA ASN A 536 -7.67 -30.71 -16.22
C ASN A 536 -8.47 -31.96 -16.60
N SER A 537 -7.77 -33.02 -16.99
CA SER A 537 -8.35 -34.33 -17.25
C SER A 537 -7.39 -35.43 -16.84
N VAL A 538 -7.95 -36.62 -16.58
CA VAL A 538 -7.19 -37.84 -16.28
C VAL A 538 -7.44 -38.84 -17.39
N VAL A 539 -6.41 -39.15 -18.16
CA VAL A 539 -6.44 -40.09 -19.27
C VAL A 539 -5.32 -41.10 -19.09
N ASN A 540 -5.60 -42.40 -19.22
CA ASN A 540 -4.59 -43.46 -19.12
C ASN A 540 -3.71 -43.44 -17.85
N ARG A 541 -4.26 -43.00 -16.70
CA ARG A 541 -3.55 -42.80 -15.41
C ARG A 541 -2.54 -41.64 -15.41
N GLU A 542 -2.57 -40.79 -16.41
CA GLU A 542 -1.85 -39.52 -16.43
C GLU A 542 -2.85 -38.38 -16.23
N GLU A 543 -2.53 -37.46 -15.33
CA GLU A 543 -3.30 -36.23 -15.14
C GLU A 543 -2.63 -35.12 -15.95
N ILE A 544 -3.34 -34.59 -16.93
CA ILE A 544 -2.87 -33.51 -17.78
C ILE A 544 -3.62 -32.24 -17.39
N THR A 545 -2.87 -31.16 -17.16
CA THR A 545 -3.41 -29.84 -16.86
C THR A 545 -2.88 -28.83 -17.87
N ALA A 546 -3.77 -28.06 -18.48
CA ALA A 546 -3.43 -26.91 -19.31
C ALA A 546 -3.98 -25.64 -18.67
N VAL A 547 -3.17 -24.58 -18.59
CA VAL A 547 -3.60 -23.25 -18.15
C VAL A 547 -3.29 -22.27 -19.28
N TYR A 548 -4.33 -21.63 -19.80
CA TYR A 548 -4.21 -20.53 -20.75
C TYR A 548 -4.42 -19.23 -19.99
N HIS A 549 -3.42 -18.36 -19.95
CA HIS A 549 -3.49 -17.05 -19.33
C HIS A 549 -3.49 -15.96 -20.39
N PHE A 550 -4.47 -15.08 -20.30
CA PHE A 550 -4.69 -13.95 -21.17
C PHE A 550 -4.62 -12.67 -20.34
N SER A 551 -3.85 -11.68 -20.79
CA SER A 551 -3.76 -10.39 -20.10
C SER A 551 -3.54 -9.24 -21.06
N ASP A 552 -3.98 -8.05 -20.65
CA ASP A 552 -3.72 -6.80 -21.37
C ASP A 552 -2.37 -6.16 -21.03
N PHE A 553 -1.62 -6.81 -20.14
CA PHE A 553 -0.26 -6.46 -19.74
C PHE A 553 0.70 -7.64 -19.89
N LEU A 554 1.99 -7.33 -19.97
CA LEU A 554 3.07 -8.31 -19.92
C LEU A 554 3.15 -8.92 -18.51
N ILE A 555 3.14 -10.25 -18.44
CA ILE A 555 3.40 -10.97 -17.19
C ILE A 555 4.90 -11.24 -17.00
N LEU A 556 5.65 -11.45 -18.08
CA LEU A 556 7.08 -11.73 -18.02
C LEU A 556 7.90 -10.45 -18.14
N PRO A 557 9.04 -10.34 -17.42
CA PRO A 557 9.99 -9.26 -17.65
C PRO A 557 10.56 -9.32 -19.08
N PRO A 558 10.83 -8.17 -19.74
CA PRO A 558 11.46 -8.12 -21.06
C PRO A 558 12.85 -8.77 -21.10
N CYS A 559 13.55 -8.87 -19.96
CA CYS A 559 14.82 -9.57 -19.89
C CYS A 559 14.67 -11.09 -20.06
N VAL A 560 13.48 -11.64 -19.80
CA VAL A 560 13.15 -13.06 -19.98
C VAL A 560 12.69 -13.34 -21.41
N TYR A 561 11.74 -12.54 -21.90
CA TYR A 561 11.20 -12.67 -23.25
C TYR A 561 10.62 -11.33 -23.72
N ASP A 562 11.01 -10.88 -24.91
CA ASP A 562 10.55 -9.61 -25.50
C ASP A 562 10.03 -9.77 -26.95
N ASN A 563 10.18 -10.96 -27.54
CA ASN A 563 9.84 -11.24 -28.94
C ASN A 563 8.37 -11.66 -29.10
N TYR A 564 7.44 -10.83 -28.63
CA TYR A 564 6.00 -11.10 -28.78
C TYR A 564 5.57 -10.86 -30.22
N GLU A 565 4.93 -11.87 -30.83
CA GLU A 565 4.34 -11.75 -32.16
C GLU A 565 3.03 -10.95 -32.06
N VAL A 566 3.13 -9.63 -32.21
CA VAL A 566 1.99 -8.73 -32.31
C VAL A 566 1.65 -8.55 -33.78
N SER A 567 0.95 -9.53 -34.35
CA SER A 567 0.37 -9.38 -35.69
C SER A 567 -0.98 -8.68 -35.55
N CYS A 568 -1.08 -7.39 -35.85
CA CYS A 568 -2.30 -6.85 -36.46
C CYS A 568 -2.11 -5.47 -37.08
N GLU A 569 -2.79 -5.34 -38.22
CA GLU A 569 -3.15 -4.08 -38.86
C GLU A 569 -4.04 -3.26 -37.91
N LYS A 570 -3.94 -1.94 -38.05
CA LYS A 570 -4.72 -0.96 -37.30
C LYS A 570 -6.20 -1.19 -37.62
N ASP A 571 -6.98 -1.82 -36.74
CA ASP A 571 -8.35 -1.39 -36.42
C ASP A 571 -9.04 -2.24 -35.31
N SER A 572 -9.25 -1.58 -34.17
CA SER A 572 -10.40 -1.66 -33.25
C SER A 572 -10.47 -2.67 -32.08
N GLY A 573 -9.62 -3.72 -31.99
CA GLY A 573 -9.67 -4.70 -30.88
C GLY A 573 -8.68 -4.45 -29.73
N LYS A 574 -9.05 -4.83 -28.49
CA LYS A 574 -8.10 -4.94 -27.35
C LYS A 574 -7.26 -6.21 -27.52
N MET A 575 -5.94 -6.05 -27.68
CA MET A 575 -5.00 -7.18 -27.82
C MET A 575 -4.61 -7.76 -26.47
N LEU A 576 -4.47 -9.08 -26.42
CA LEU A 576 -4.12 -9.85 -25.23
C LEU A 576 -2.82 -10.63 -25.45
N TYR A 577 -1.94 -10.57 -24.46
CA TYR A 577 -0.78 -11.44 -24.34
C TYR A 577 -1.24 -12.81 -23.85
N VAL A 578 -0.77 -13.87 -24.53
CA VAL A 578 -1.19 -15.25 -24.24
C VAL A 578 0.00 -16.07 -23.77
N THR A 579 -0.14 -16.69 -22.60
CA THR A 579 0.84 -17.62 -22.04
C THR A 579 0.16 -18.93 -21.69
N GLN A 580 0.73 -20.03 -22.17
CA GLN A 580 0.23 -21.37 -21.92
C GLN A 580 1.16 -22.10 -20.94
N LEU A 581 0.58 -22.73 -19.93
CA LEU A 581 1.26 -23.68 -19.06
C LEU A 581 0.67 -25.07 -19.26
N LEU A 582 1.53 -26.05 -19.49
CA LEU A 582 1.17 -27.46 -19.62
C LEU A 582 1.85 -28.25 -18.52
N SER A 583 1.09 -29.03 -17.75
CA SER A 583 1.58 -29.91 -16.70
C SER A 583 1.14 -31.35 -16.94
N TYR A 584 2.09 -32.28 -16.87
CA TYR A 584 1.89 -33.72 -16.98
C TYR A 584 2.23 -34.36 -15.65
N ASN A 585 1.24 -34.95 -14.99
CA ASN A 585 1.39 -35.64 -13.72
C ASN A 585 1.21 -37.14 -13.91
N ASP A 586 2.31 -37.87 -13.75
CA ASP A 586 2.32 -39.33 -13.84
C ASP A 586 1.81 -39.89 -12.49
N CYS A 587 0.59 -40.44 -12.44
CA CYS A 587 0.08 -41.07 -11.22
C CYS A 587 0.75 -42.44 -11.04
N CYS A 588 1.71 -42.54 -10.12
CA CYS A 588 2.36 -43.80 -9.75
C CYS A 588 1.44 -44.74 -8.98
#